data_AF-A0A7C1NSV2-F1
#
_entry.id   AF-A0A7C1NSV2-F1
#
_cell.length_a   1.000
_cell.length_b   1.000
_cell.length_c   1.000
_cell.angle_alpha   90.00
_cell.angle_beta   90.00
_cell.angle_gamma   90.00
#
_symmetry.space_group_name_H-M   'P 1'
#
loop_
_entity.id
_entity.type
_entity.pdbx_description
1 polymer ?
#
loop_
_entity_poly.entity_id
_entity_poly.type
_entity_poly.pdbx_seq_one_letter_code
_entity_poly.pdbx_strand_id
1 'polypeptide(L)'
;MVPFMASSLSDAEAAAPAPAAGHAKPLPVAVLSLIPKLVLRASRSGALFGALVMLALLGPILAEENLLKFGWGLVLARHGIDATEGTLGLSMVLGVFASRGLVRIPRRRREPKDVEDDLARAVSLLSTQPNASAGLVRLGDKRILFSDCGQGFIMYARRGRSLIALFDPVGPKHLWAPLVEKFIGEARRSRSRPVFYQVSAEFLPVAVETRLQALKLGEQAVIDLSRFTLAGGDWLKLRRSINRAERDGLCFEYLPADAVPAVLDELQSVSDTWLSVH
;
A
#
# COMPACT_ATOMS: atom_id res chain seq x y z
N MET A 1 74.55 -41.21 -15.05
CA MET A 1 74.57 -42.61 -15.53
C MET A 1 73.60 -43.39 -14.66
N VAL A 2 72.37 -43.51 -15.14
CA VAL A 2 71.32 -44.46 -14.69
C VAL A 2 71.83 -45.86 -15.15
N PRO A 3 71.48 -47.04 -14.57
CA PRO A 3 70.09 -47.37 -14.28
C PRO A 3 69.74 -48.53 -13.30
N PHE A 4 68.43 -48.67 -13.09
CA PHE A 4 67.61 -49.89 -13.13
C PHE A 4 67.69 -51.01 -12.06
N MET A 5 66.54 -51.14 -11.39
CA MET A 5 65.61 -52.30 -11.39
C MET A 5 65.77 -53.51 -10.47
N ALA A 6 64.55 -54.04 -10.19
CA ALA A 6 64.14 -55.36 -9.68
C ALA A 6 64.11 -55.48 -8.15
N SER A 7 62.92 -55.49 -7.52
CA SER A 7 61.92 -56.58 -7.47
C SER A 7 62.32 -57.68 -6.50
N SER A 8 61.65 -57.78 -5.35
CA SER A 8 60.80 -58.94 -5.02
C SER A 8 60.16 -58.79 -3.64
N LEU A 9 58.93 -59.30 -3.58
CA LEU A 9 58.05 -59.49 -2.44
C LEU A 9 58.67 -60.33 -1.31
N SER A 10 58.25 -60.06 -0.06
CA SER A 10 57.91 -61.10 0.93
C SER A 10 57.38 -60.47 2.23
N ASP A 11 56.08 -60.61 2.43
CA ASP A 11 55.34 -61.05 3.63
C ASP A 11 55.61 -60.55 5.06
N ALA A 12 54.47 -60.42 5.75
CA ALA A 12 54.22 -60.29 7.20
C ALA A 12 54.62 -58.93 7.81
N GLU A 13 53.80 -58.24 8.60
CA GLU A 13 52.92 -58.73 9.66
C GLU A 13 51.97 -57.59 10.07
N ALA A 14 50.73 -57.93 10.43
CA ALA A 14 49.71 -56.98 10.85
C ALA A 14 49.97 -56.47 12.27
N ALA A 15 50.06 -55.15 12.45
CA ALA A 15 49.98 -54.49 13.75
C ALA A 15 48.91 -53.37 13.70
N ALA A 16 47.96 -53.45 14.63
CA ALA A 16 46.80 -52.56 14.76
C ALA A 16 47.20 -51.08 15.05
N PRO A 17 46.41 -50.08 14.61
CA PRO A 17 46.72 -48.68 14.86
C PRO A 17 46.15 -48.19 16.21
N ALA A 18 46.96 -47.50 17.00
CA ALA A 18 46.50 -46.64 18.10
C ALA A 18 46.09 -45.25 17.55
N PRO A 19 45.09 -44.56 18.14
CA PRO A 19 44.55 -43.31 17.60
C PRO A 19 45.31 -42.09 18.15
N ALA A 20 45.63 -41.12 17.28
CA ALA A 20 46.13 -39.81 17.72
C ALA A 20 45.53 -38.65 16.91
N ALA A 21 44.72 -37.86 17.65
CA ALA A 21 44.54 -36.41 17.63
C ALA A 21 44.59 -35.63 16.29
N GLY A 22 43.49 -34.90 16.04
CA GLY A 22 43.23 -34.18 14.81
C GLY A 22 43.89 -32.81 14.63
N HIS A 23 43.73 -32.31 13.40
CA HIS A 23 43.89 -30.92 13.03
C HIS A 23 42.70 -30.50 12.15
N ALA A 24 41.76 -29.74 12.71
CA ALA A 24 40.72 -29.07 11.94
C ALA A 24 41.32 -27.87 11.20
N LYS A 25 41.18 -27.84 9.87
CA LYS A 25 41.58 -26.70 9.02
C LYS A 25 40.75 -25.44 9.36
N PRO A 26 41.36 -24.26 9.52
CA PRO A 26 40.60 -23.02 9.64
C PRO A 26 39.93 -22.65 8.31
N LEU A 27 38.68 -22.18 8.39
CA LEU A 27 37.88 -21.75 7.24
C LEU A 27 38.47 -20.49 6.58
N PRO A 28 38.35 -20.33 5.25
CA PRO A 28 38.98 -19.25 4.51
C PRO A 28 38.28 -17.90 4.74
N VAL A 29 39.10 -16.87 5.02
CA VAL A 29 38.77 -15.45 5.28
C VAL A 29 37.91 -14.80 4.18
N ALA A 30 37.77 -15.42 3.01
CA ALA A 30 36.98 -14.94 1.89
C ALA A 30 35.48 -14.76 2.20
N VAL A 31 34.92 -15.54 3.14
CA VAL A 31 33.49 -15.50 3.49
C VAL A 31 33.10 -14.21 4.22
N LEU A 32 34.03 -13.53 4.91
CA LEU A 32 33.75 -12.28 5.63
C LEU A 32 33.61 -11.04 4.72
N SER A 33 34.11 -11.09 3.48
CA SER A 33 34.21 -9.91 2.61
C SER A 33 32.93 -9.60 1.80
N LEU A 34 31.94 -10.50 1.79
CA LEU A 34 30.70 -10.37 1.00
C LEU A 34 29.56 -9.67 1.75
N ILE A 35 29.63 -9.60 3.08
CA ILE A 35 28.59 -9.02 3.94
C ILE A 35 28.41 -7.49 3.73
N PRO A 36 29.48 -6.67 3.59
CA PRO A 36 29.30 -5.21 3.46
C PRO A 36 28.65 -4.82 2.12
N LYS A 37 28.91 -5.57 1.05
CA LYS A 37 28.45 -5.25 -0.31
C LYS A 37 26.96 -5.49 -0.51
N LEU A 38 26.35 -6.38 0.28
CA LEU A 38 24.90 -6.65 0.23
C LEU A 38 24.08 -5.58 0.96
N VAL A 39 24.65 -4.96 2.01
CA VAL A 39 23.99 -3.93 2.83
C VAL A 39 23.87 -2.60 2.09
N LEU A 40 24.83 -2.30 1.20
CA LEU A 40 24.88 -1.03 0.45
C LEU A 40 23.85 -0.91 -0.69
N ARG A 41 23.12 -1.98 -1.05
CA ARG A 41 22.06 -1.95 -2.07
C ARG A 41 20.64 -1.87 -1.48
N ALA A 42 20.51 -1.86 -0.16
CA ALA A 42 19.22 -1.78 0.51
C ALA A 42 18.74 -0.32 0.62
N SER A 43 17.42 -0.10 0.44
CA SER A 43 16.73 1.15 0.81
C SER A 43 17.21 1.65 2.17
N ARG A 44 17.33 2.96 2.40
CA ARG A 44 17.83 3.57 3.65
C ARG A 44 17.26 2.93 4.93
N SER A 45 15.99 2.51 4.88
CA SER A 45 15.30 1.77 5.94
C SER A 45 15.76 0.32 6.14
N GLY A 46 16.15 -0.39 5.09
CA GLY A 46 16.71 -1.75 5.16
C GLY A 46 18.16 -1.79 5.64
N ALA A 47 18.96 -0.76 5.35
CA ALA A 47 20.32 -0.64 5.87
C ALA A 47 20.33 -0.37 7.38
N LEU A 48 19.47 0.54 7.86
CA LEU A 48 19.27 0.79 9.30
C LEU A 48 18.79 -0.47 10.03
N PHE A 49 17.91 -1.23 9.40
CA PHE A 49 17.40 -2.48 9.95
C PHE A 49 18.49 -3.57 10.03
N GLY A 50 19.30 -3.72 8.98
CA GLY A 50 20.43 -4.63 8.98
C GLY A 50 21.48 -4.26 10.04
N ALA A 51 21.73 -2.96 10.23
CA ALA A 51 22.63 -2.47 11.27
C ALA A 51 22.09 -2.74 12.69
N LEU A 52 20.77 -2.59 12.92
CA LEU A 52 20.12 -2.88 14.19
C LEU A 52 20.14 -4.38 14.53
N VAL A 53 19.91 -5.25 13.54
CA VAL A 53 20.00 -6.71 13.70
C VAL A 53 21.46 -7.14 13.93
N MET A 54 22.41 -6.55 13.22
CA MET A 54 23.85 -6.77 13.47
C MET A 54 24.25 -6.30 14.87
N LEU A 55 23.78 -5.13 15.32
CA LEU A 55 24.05 -4.62 16.66
C LEU A 55 23.40 -5.50 17.74
N ALA A 56 22.22 -6.06 17.49
CA ALA A 56 21.56 -6.99 18.41
C ALA A 56 22.25 -8.37 18.47
N LEU A 57 22.85 -8.82 17.36
CA LEU A 57 23.59 -10.09 17.28
C LEU A 57 25.03 -9.98 17.77
N LEU A 58 25.71 -8.86 17.50
CA LEU A 58 27.09 -8.60 17.96
C LEU A 58 27.15 -7.92 19.33
N GLY A 59 26.10 -7.25 19.78
CA GLY A 59 26.04 -6.57 21.08
C GLY A 59 26.39 -7.49 22.25
N PRO A 60 25.87 -8.73 22.32
CA PRO A 60 26.24 -9.71 23.35
C PRO A 60 27.69 -10.23 23.23
N ILE A 61 28.30 -10.11 22.05
CA ILE A 61 29.66 -10.57 21.77
C ILE A 61 30.70 -9.47 22.08
N LEU A 62 30.30 -8.19 21.93
CA LEU A 62 31.15 -7.01 22.14
C LEU A 62 31.01 -6.38 23.52
N ALA A 63 29.86 -6.52 24.18
CA ALA A 63 29.69 -6.05 25.55
C ALA A 63 30.38 -7.03 26.49
N GLU A 64 31.35 -6.53 27.27
CA GLU A 64 31.98 -7.27 28.35
C GLU A 64 30.91 -8.00 29.16
N GLU A 65 31.11 -9.31 29.39
CA GLU A 65 30.12 -10.21 29.98
C GLU A 65 29.49 -9.66 31.27
N ASN A 66 30.17 -8.75 31.96
CA ASN A 66 29.82 -8.23 33.27
C ASN A 66 28.68 -7.20 33.24
N LEU A 67 28.56 -6.34 32.22
CA LEU A 67 27.58 -5.24 32.24
C LEU A 67 26.17 -5.70 31.86
N LEU A 68 26.05 -6.60 30.89
CA LEU A 68 24.77 -7.18 30.48
C LEU A 68 24.24 -8.17 31.53
N LYS A 69 25.12 -8.98 32.15
CA LYS A 69 24.77 -9.83 33.29
C LYS A 69 24.26 -9.00 34.48
N PHE A 70 24.87 -7.85 34.75
CA PHE A 70 24.45 -6.97 35.85
C PHE A 70 23.09 -6.31 35.59
N GLY A 71 22.89 -5.72 34.41
CA GLY A 71 21.65 -5.02 34.06
C GLY A 71 20.44 -5.95 33.98
N TRP A 72 20.58 -7.12 33.34
CA TRP A 72 19.50 -8.10 33.26
C TRP A 72 19.34 -8.93 34.54
N GLY A 73 20.43 -9.18 35.27
CA GLY A 73 20.38 -9.81 36.59
C GLY A 73 19.52 -9.03 37.58
N LEU A 74 19.57 -7.69 37.55
CA LEU A 74 18.73 -6.84 38.41
C LEU A 74 17.23 -6.91 38.03
N VAL A 75 16.91 -7.06 36.75
CA VAL A 75 15.54 -7.01 36.22
C VAL A 75 14.85 -8.39 36.23
N LEU A 76 15.62 -9.48 36.03
CA LEU A 76 15.09 -10.84 35.86
C LEU A 76 15.37 -11.79 37.02
N ALA A 77 16.20 -11.42 38.01
CA ALA A 77 16.45 -12.27 39.18
C ALA A 77 15.19 -12.62 39.98
N ARG A 78 14.12 -11.81 39.89
CA ARG A 78 12.82 -12.12 40.51
C ARG A 78 12.05 -13.28 39.86
N HIS A 79 12.45 -13.71 38.67
CA HIS A 79 11.75 -14.75 37.90
C HIS A 79 12.60 -15.99 37.61
N GLY A 80 13.86 -16.05 38.11
CA GLY A 80 14.71 -17.23 37.97
C GLY A 80 15.17 -17.52 36.53
N ILE A 81 15.19 -16.50 35.67
CA ILE A 81 15.60 -16.61 34.26
C ILE A 81 17.01 -16.04 34.13
N ASP A 82 17.94 -16.86 33.66
CA ASP A 82 19.32 -16.42 33.43
C ASP A 82 19.40 -15.38 32.31
N ALA A 83 20.30 -14.39 32.44
CA ALA A 83 20.40 -13.25 31.53
C ALA A 83 20.63 -13.64 30.06
N THR A 84 21.27 -14.79 29.83
CA THR A 84 21.47 -15.41 28.51
C THR A 84 20.18 -15.96 27.91
N GLU A 85 19.29 -16.52 28.73
CA GLU A 85 18.01 -17.05 28.28
C GLU A 85 17.03 -15.93 27.93
N GLY A 86 17.01 -14.85 28.72
CA GLY A 86 16.17 -13.68 28.47
C GLY A 86 16.53 -12.93 27.18
N THR A 87 17.83 -12.80 26.89
CA THR A 87 18.32 -12.12 25.67
C THR A 87 18.05 -12.95 24.40
N LEU A 88 18.23 -14.28 24.47
CA LEU A 88 17.85 -15.19 23.39
C LEU A 88 16.35 -15.15 23.11
N GLY A 89 15.51 -15.19 24.15
CA GLY A 89 14.06 -15.08 24.01
C GLY A 89 13.62 -13.78 23.33
N LEU A 90 14.16 -12.63 23.76
CA LEU A 90 13.83 -11.33 23.18
C LEU A 90 14.29 -11.21 21.72
N SER A 91 15.49 -11.69 21.40
CA SER A 91 16.02 -11.68 20.02
C SER A 91 15.19 -12.58 19.09
N MET A 92 14.72 -13.72 19.58
CA MET A 92 13.85 -14.63 18.83
C MET A 92 12.48 -13.99 18.57
N VAL A 93 11.89 -13.32 19.56
CA VAL A 93 10.63 -12.57 19.39
C VAL A 93 10.82 -11.45 18.38
N LEU A 94 11.86 -10.61 18.52
CA LEU A 94 12.18 -9.56 17.56
C LEU A 94 12.45 -10.10 16.16
N GLY A 95 13.14 -11.24 16.04
CA GLY A 95 13.38 -11.95 14.77
C GLY A 95 12.09 -12.45 14.11
N VAL A 96 11.12 -12.92 14.88
CA VAL A 96 9.79 -13.32 14.37
C VAL A 96 8.98 -12.10 13.91
N PHE A 97 9.02 -10.99 14.64
CA PHE A 97 8.37 -9.74 14.22
C PHE A 97 9.05 -9.12 12.98
N ALA A 98 10.38 -9.15 12.94
CA ALA A 98 11.22 -8.74 11.82
C ALA A 98 10.93 -9.53 10.54
N SER A 99 10.90 -10.87 10.66
CA SER A 99 10.62 -11.76 9.54
C SER A 99 9.20 -11.59 9.02
N ARG A 100 8.19 -11.34 9.88
CA ARG A 100 6.83 -10.98 9.42
C ARG A 100 6.82 -9.68 8.59
N GLY A 101 7.68 -8.72 8.90
CA GLY A 101 7.88 -7.50 8.10
C GLY A 101 8.59 -7.72 6.76
N LEU A 102 9.51 -8.70 6.72
CA LEU A 102 10.31 -9.06 5.54
C LEU A 102 9.62 -10.06 4.60
N VAL A 103 8.65 -10.85 5.09
CA VAL A 103 7.76 -11.69 4.26
C VAL A 103 6.79 -10.77 3.52
N ARG A 104 7.34 -10.07 2.53
CA ARG A 104 6.64 -9.49 1.41
C ARG A 104 6.05 -10.66 0.65
N ILE A 105 4.86 -11.13 1.06
CA ILE A 105 4.10 -12.07 0.24
C ILE A 105 4.02 -11.42 -1.15
N PRO A 106 4.55 -12.08 -2.19
CA PRO A 106 4.50 -11.55 -3.53
C PRO A 106 3.04 -11.22 -3.82
N ARG A 107 2.81 -9.97 -4.20
CA ARG A 107 1.48 -9.43 -4.46
C ARG A 107 0.82 -10.38 -5.45
N ARG A 108 -0.26 -11.05 -5.04
CA ARG A 108 -1.10 -11.77 -5.97
C ARG A 108 -1.58 -10.73 -6.97
N ARG A 109 -1.03 -10.75 -8.18
CA ARG A 109 -1.53 -9.99 -9.31
C ARG A 109 -2.94 -10.52 -9.50
N ARG A 110 -3.93 -9.74 -9.04
CA ARG A 110 -5.33 -10.06 -9.29
C ARG A 110 -5.44 -10.10 -10.81
N GLU A 111 -5.91 -11.23 -11.34
CA GLU A 111 -6.11 -11.39 -12.77
C GLU A 111 -6.90 -10.20 -13.31
N PRO A 112 -6.59 -9.73 -14.52
CA PRO A 112 -7.39 -8.71 -15.17
C PRO A 112 -8.78 -9.32 -15.41
N LYS A 113 -9.68 -9.08 -14.46
CA LYS A 113 -11.11 -9.26 -14.65
C LYS A 113 -11.53 -8.21 -15.67
N ASP A 114 -12.36 -8.59 -16.63
CA ASP A 114 -12.79 -7.72 -17.75
C ASP A 114 -13.27 -6.37 -17.24
N VAL A 115 -12.39 -5.37 -17.34
CA VAL A 115 -12.58 -4.03 -16.77
C VAL A 115 -13.72 -3.30 -17.51
N GLU A 116 -13.89 -3.63 -18.79
CA GLU A 116 -14.89 -3.02 -19.68
C GLU A 116 -16.32 -3.38 -19.26
N ASP A 117 -16.59 -4.67 -19.00
CA ASP A 117 -17.91 -5.14 -18.56
C ASP A 117 -18.29 -4.57 -17.20
N ASP A 118 -17.32 -4.48 -16.28
CA ASP A 118 -17.53 -3.87 -14.97
C ASP A 118 -17.81 -2.36 -15.09
N LEU A 119 -17.16 -1.65 -16.02
CA LEU A 119 -17.41 -0.23 -16.26
C LEU A 119 -18.80 0.02 -16.83
N ALA A 120 -19.19 -0.71 -17.88
CA ALA A 120 -20.51 -0.59 -18.51
C ALA A 120 -21.63 -0.80 -17.48
N ARG A 121 -21.49 -1.82 -16.62
CA ARG A 121 -22.44 -2.08 -15.53
C ARG A 121 -22.49 -0.93 -14.53
N ALA A 122 -21.35 -0.41 -14.08
CA ALA A 122 -21.35 0.71 -13.14
C ALA A 122 -21.99 1.97 -13.74
N VAL A 123 -21.74 2.22 -15.03
CA VAL A 123 -22.37 3.32 -15.77
C VAL A 123 -23.89 3.16 -15.84
N SER A 124 -24.41 1.95 -16.05
CA SER A 124 -25.86 1.71 -16.06
C SER A 124 -26.54 2.00 -14.71
N LEU A 125 -25.81 1.94 -13.59
CA LEU A 125 -26.35 2.23 -12.26
C LEU A 125 -26.41 3.74 -11.98
N LEU A 126 -25.73 4.58 -12.77
CA LEU A 126 -25.68 6.04 -12.54
C LEU A 126 -27.02 6.74 -12.68
N SER A 127 -27.94 6.21 -13.50
CA SER A 127 -29.29 6.79 -13.67
C SER A 127 -30.19 6.56 -12.46
N THR A 128 -29.85 5.60 -11.60
CA THR A 128 -30.67 5.21 -10.44
C THR A 128 -30.31 5.95 -9.16
N GLN A 129 -29.34 6.86 -9.21
CA GLN A 129 -28.73 7.46 -8.02
C GLN A 129 -28.64 8.99 -8.14
N PRO A 130 -28.86 9.72 -7.03
CA PRO A 130 -28.95 11.18 -7.05
C PRO A 130 -27.60 11.90 -7.12
N ASN A 131 -26.48 11.21 -6.84
CA ASN A 131 -25.17 11.85 -6.75
C ASN A 131 -24.48 11.94 -8.13
N ALA A 132 -24.56 13.09 -8.78
CA ALA A 132 -23.93 13.30 -10.09
C ALA A 132 -22.41 13.00 -10.11
N SER A 133 -21.71 13.18 -8.98
CA SER A 133 -20.26 12.95 -8.88
C SER A 133 -19.86 11.48 -9.11
N ALA A 134 -20.79 10.54 -8.91
CA ALA A 134 -20.58 9.13 -9.26
C ALA A 134 -20.23 8.93 -10.75
N GLY A 135 -20.60 9.90 -11.61
CA GLY A 135 -20.26 9.91 -13.04
C GLY A 135 -18.76 9.85 -13.34
N LEU A 136 -17.88 10.21 -12.38
CA LEU A 136 -16.42 10.06 -12.51
C LEU A 136 -15.96 8.61 -12.69
N VAL A 137 -16.83 7.62 -12.50
CA VAL A 137 -16.55 6.24 -12.87
C VAL A 137 -16.25 6.09 -14.37
N ARG A 138 -16.83 6.95 -15.23
CA ARG A 138 -16.66 6.94 -16.70
C ARG A 138 -15.21 7.15 -17.16
N LEU A 139 -14.33 7.67 -16.30
CA LEU A 139 -12.91 7.83 -16.61
C LEU A 139 -12.16 6.49 -16.74
N GLY A 140 -12.71 5.38 -16.21
CA GLY A 140 -12.10 4.04 -16.35
C GLY A 140 -10.77 3.85 -15.60
N ASP A 141 -10.29 4.86 -14.88
CA ASP A 141 -9.03 4.88 -14.14
C ASP A 141 -9.13 4.24 -12.73
N LYS A 142 -10.35 3.94 -12.28
CA LYS A 142 -10.66 3.38 -10.96
C LYS A 142 -11.17 1.95 -11.08
N ARG A 143 -10.81 1.14 -10.10
CA ARG A 143 -11.39 -0.21 -9.93
C ARG A 143 -12.77 -0.12 -9.34
N ILE A 144 -13.60 -1.10 -9.64
CA ILE A 144 -15.00 -1.14 -9.19
C ILE A 144 -15.19 -2.37 -8.30
N LEU A 145 -15.84 -2.17 -7.15
CA LEU A 145 -16.27 -3.25 -6.25
C LEU A 145 -17.78 -3.23 -6.15
N PHE A 146 -18.44 -4.22 -6.73
CA PHE A 146 -19.90 -4.35 -6.70
C PHE A 146 -20.40 -4.97 -5.38
N SER A 147 -21.65 -4.64 -5.03
CA SER A 147 -22.43 -5.36 -4.03
C SER A 147 -22.75 -6.77 -4.53
N ASP A 148 -23.19 -7.65 -3.63
CA ASP A 148 -23.46 -9.04 -4.02
C ASP A 148 -24.71 -9.15 -4.93
N CYS A 149 -25.73 -8.31 -4.71
CA CYS A 149 -26.83 -8.10 -5.66
C CYS A 149 -26.42 -7.28 -6.90
N GLY A 150 -25.25 -6.63 -6.84
CA GLY A 150 -24.66 -5.74 -7.82
C GLY A 150 -25.58 -4.63 -8.34
N GLN A 151 -26.42 -4.12 -7.46
CA GLN A 151 -27.17 -2.86 -7.60
C GLN A 151 -26.45 -1.67 -6.97
N GLY A 152 -25.24 -1.87 -6.45
CA GLY A 152 -24.41 -0.81 -5.94
C GLY A 152 -22.93 -1.13 -6.10
N PHE A 153 -22.09 -0.10 -6.01
CA PHE A 153 -20.64 -0.25 -6.15
C PHE A 153 -19.85 0.80 -5.39
N ILE A 154 -18.58 0.50 -5.15
CA ILE A 154 -17.56 1.46 -4.72
C ILE A 154 -16.51 1.54 -5.83
N MET A 155 -16.23 2.75 -6.31
CA MET A 155 -15.07 3.01 -7.18
C MET A 155 -13.86 3.42 -6.34
N TYR A 156 -12.71 2.81 -6.61
CA TYR A 156 -11.52 2.99 -5.78
C TYR A 156 -10.22 2.82 -6.55
N ALA A 157 -9.15 3.41 -6.01
CA ALA A 157 -7.79 3.22 -6.51
C ALA A 157 -6.85 2.80 -5.38
N ARG A 158 -5.69 2.23 -5.74
CA ARG A 158 -4.65 1.90 -4.78
C ARG A 158 -3.49 2.89 -4.90
N ARG A 159 -3.09 3.50 -3.80
CA ARG A 159 -1.86 4.30 -3.71
C ARG A 159 -1.03 3.84 -2.51
N GLY A 160 0.19 3.34 -2.77
CA GLY A 160 1.07 2.82 -1.73
C GLY A 160 0.43 1.67 -0.93
N ARG A 161 0.22 1.93 0.38
CA ARG A 161 -0.42 1.02 1.34
C ARG A 161 -1.89 1.38 1.63
N SER A 162 -2.51 2.22 0.82
CA SER A 162 -3.89 2.64 0.99
C SER A 162 -4.76 2.19 -0.18
N LEU A 163 -5.97 1.74 0.14
CA LEU A 163 -7.05 1.51 -0.80
C LEU A 163 -8.04 2.65 -0.61
N ILE A 164 -8.19 3.49 -1.63
CA ILE A 164 -8.86 4.79 -1.53
C ILE A 164 -10.12 4.72 -2.36
N ALA A 165 -11.27 4.62 -1.69
CA ALA A 165 -12.59 4.79 -2.28
C ALA A 165 -12.85 6.27 -2.56
N LEU A 166 -13.44 6.56 -3.72
CA LEU A 166 -13.85 7.91 -4.11
C LEU A 166 -15.35 8.07 -3.88
N PHE A 167 -15.73 9.06 -3.08
CA PHE A 167 -17.08 9.36 -2.61
C PHE A 167 -17.72 8.25 -1.77
N ASP A 168 -19.03 8.40 -1.55
CA ASP A 168 -19.89 7.40 -0.93
C ASP A 168 -20.09 6.18 -1.84
N PRO A 169 -20.49 5.02 -1.30
CA PRO A 169 -20.98 3.92 -2.12
C PRO A 169 -22.12 4.37 -3.03
N VAL A 170 -22.08 3.95 -4.28
CA VAL A 170 -23.12 4.24 -5.27
C VAL A 170 -24.19 3.14 -5.18
N GLY A 171 -25.46 3.55 -5.14
CA GLY A 171 -26.62 2.65 -5.05
C GLY A 171 -27.46 2.89 -3.79
N PRO A 172 -28.52 2.09 -3.57
CA PRO A 172 -29.42 2.23 -2.44
C PRO A 172 -28.70 2.25 -1.07
N LYS A 173 -29.14 3.13 -0.15
CA LYS A 173 -28.51 3.32 1.17
C LYS A 173 -28.38 2.04 2.00
N HIS A 174 -29.34 1.11 1.89
CA HIS A 174 -29.29 -0.17 2.60
C HIS A 174 -28.11 -1.05 2.17
N LEU A 175 -27.50 -0.81 1.00
CA LEU A 175 -26.31 -1.52 0.52
C LEU A 175 -24.99 -0.92 1.01
N TRP A 176 -25.01 0.27 1.60
CA TRP A 176 -23.78 1.00 1.92
C TRP A 176 -22.93 0.28 2.97
N ALA A 177 -23.51 -0.09 4.12
CA ALA A 177 -22.77 -0.79 5.17
C ALA A 177 -22.17 -2.13 4.69
N PRO A 178 -22.93 -3.04 4.05
CA PRO A 178 -22.37 -4.27 3.47
C PRO A 178 -21.25 -4.02 2.44
N LEU A 179 -21.40 -3.00 1.58
CA LEU A 179 -20.37 -2.63 0.61
C LEU A 179 -19.09 -2.12 1.28
N VAL A 180 -19.23 -1.29 2.31
CA VAL A 180 -18.10 -0.76 3.08
C VAL A 180 -17.38 -1.88 3.81
N GLU A 181 -18.09 -2.82 4.43
CA GLU A 181 -17.50 -4.00 5.06
C GLU A 181 -16.74 -4.86 4.03
N LYS A 182 -17.34 -5.09 2.86
CA LYS A 182 -16.70 -5.80 1.75
C LYS A 182 -15.42 -5.10 1.30
N PHE A 183 -15.45 -3.77 1.20
CA PHE A 183 -14.29 -2.94 0.84
C PHE A 183 -13.19 -2.96 1.91
N ILE A 184 -13.55 -2.87 3.20
CA ILE A 184 -12.60 -3.01 4.31
C ILE A 184 -11.97 -4.41 4.29
N GLY A 185 -12.75 -5.46 4.00
CA GLY A 185 -12.26 -6.81 3.80
C GLY A 185 -11.25 -6.90 2.66
N GLU A 186 -11.51 -6.25 1.53
CA GLU A 186 -10.59 -6.15 0.38
C GLU A 186 -9.28 -5.42 0.74
N ALA A 187 -9.38 -4.31 1.49
CA ALA A 187 -8.22 -3.61 2.01
C ALA A 187 -7.38 -4.51 2.93
N ARG A 188 -8.02 -5.23 3.86
CA ARG A 188 -7.34 -6.18 4.76
C ARG A 188 -6.63 -7.30 3.99
N ARG A 189 -7.31 -7.95 3.04
CA ARG A 189 -6.73 -9.02 2.19
C ARG A 189 -5.51 -8.53 1.41
N SER A 190 -5.55 -7.28 0.93
CA SER A 190 -4.44 -6.67 0.18
C SER A 190 -3.37 -6.00 1.06
N ARG A 191 -3.47 -6.13 2.40
CA ARG A 191 -2.62 -5.48 3.40
C ARG A 191 -2.56 -3.96 3.24
N SER A 192 -3.70 -3.36 2.89
CA SER A 192 -3.88 -1.93 2.67
C SER A 192 -4.79 -1.32 3.74
N ARG A 193 -4.64 -0.01 3.99
CA ARG A 193 -5.54 0.79 4.83
C ARG A 193 -6.75 1.20 3.99
N PRO A 194 -7.99 0.92 4.42
CA PRO A 194 -9.16 1.46 3.75
C PRO A 194 -9.25 2.97 4.02
N VAL A 195 -9.52 3.75 2.99
CA VAL A 195 -9.72 5.20 3.05
C VAL A 195 -10.91 5.53 2.17
N PHE A 196 -11.77 6.42 2.64
CA PHE A 196 -12.86 6.99 1.85
C PHE A 196 -12.60 8.48 1.69
N TYR A 197 -12.59 8.96 0.45
CA TYR A 197 -12.24 10.33 0.11
C TYR A 197 -13.47 11.09 -0.36
N GLN A 198 -13.70 12.28 0.21
CA GLN A 198 -14.87 13.13 -0.06
C GLN A 198 -16.22 12.42 0.13
N VAL A 199 -16.40 11.78 1.28
CA VAL A 199 -17.70 11.23 1.68
C VAL A 199 -18.66 12.33 2.11
N SER A 200 -19.95 12.13 1.91
CA SER A 200 -20.99 13.05 2.36
C SER A 200 -21.25 12.92 3.87
N ALA A 201 -22.00 13.87 4.41
CA ALA A 201 -22.50 13.78 5.79
C ALA A 201 -23.42 12.56 6.01
N GLU A 202 -24.12 12.10 4.96
CA GLU A 202 -25.02 10.95 5.04
C GLU A 202 -24.28 9.62 5.22
N PHE A 203 -22.99 9.58 4.88
CA PHE A 203 -22.14 8.41 5.06
C PHE A 203 -21.62 8.26 6.50
N LEU A 204 -21.68 9.32 7.31
CA LEU A 204 -21.11 9.31 8.67
C LEU A 204 -21.66 8.22 9.59
N PRO A 205 -22.97 7.88 9.58
CA PRO A 205 -23.49 6.75 10.36
C PRO A 205 -22.79 5.43 9.99
N VAL A 206 -22.63 5.15 8.69
CA VAL A 206 -21.93 3.95 8.18
C VAL A 206 -20.46 3.96 8.59
N ALA A 207 -19.81 5.14 8.58
CA ALA A 207 -18.43 5.27 9.03
C ALA A 207 -18.29 4.89 10.51
N VAL A 208 -19.20 5.32 11.37
CA VAL A 208 -19.20 4.98 12.81
C VAL A 208 -19.40 3.48 13.02
N GLU A 209 -20.41 2.89 12.36
CA GLU A 209 -20.71 1.45 12.44
C GLU A 209 -19.50 0.59 12.05
N THR A 210 -18.78 1.01 11.01
CA THR A 210 -17.62 0.29 10.47
C THR A 210 -16.29 0.70 11.12
N ARG A 211 -16.34 1.51 12.19
CA ARG A 211 -15.18 1.99 12.97
C ARG A 211 -14.16 2.77 12.13
N LEU A 212 -14.65 3.50 11.14
CA LEU A 212 -13.88 4.49 10.38
C LEU A 212 -13.91 5.83 11.12
N GLN A 213 -12.77 6.52 11.12
CA GLN A 213 -12.68 7.87 11.65
C GLN A 213 -12.88 8.89 10.54
N ALA A 214 -13.83 9.80 10.73
CA ALA A 214 -14.09 10.90 9.80
C ALA A 214 -13.22 12.12 10.12
N LEU A 215 -12.76 12.79 9.07
CA LEU A 215 -12.07 14.09 9.14
C LEU A 215 -12.75 15.04 8.14
N LYS A 216 -13.16 16.23 8.58
CA LYS A 216 -13.75 17.23 7.69
C LYS A 216 -12.69 17.73 6.71
N LEU A 217 -12.87 17.45 5.43
CA LEU A 217 -11.96 17.90 4.36
C LEU A 217 -12.30 19.31 3.87
N GLY A 218 -13.59 19.65 3.82
CA GLY A 218 -14.08 20.90 3.26
C GLY A 218 -15.59 20.88 3.14
N GLU A 219 -16.12 21.82 2.35
CA GLU A 219 -17.56 21.98 2.09
C GLU A 219 -17.78 22.06 0.58
N GLN A 220 -18.89 21.50 0.11
CA GLN A 220 -19.32 21.60 -1.28
C GLN A 220 -20.41 22.67 -1.39
N ALA A 221 -20.25 23.59 -2.34
CA ALA A 221 -21.31 24.55 -2.67
C ALA A 221 -22.45 23.83 -3.39
N VAL A 222 -23.64 23.84 -2.81
CA VAL A 222 -24.85 23.26 -3.38
C VAL A 222 -25.90 24.37 -3.53
N ILE A 223 -26.42 24.54 -4.74
CA ILE A 223 -27.44 25.55 -5.05
C ILE A 223 -28.78 24.85 -5.25
N ASP A 224 -29.78 25.23 -4.46
CA ASP A 224 -31.16 24.79 -4.65
C ASP A 224 -31.78 25.51 -5.85
N LEU A 225 -31.85 24.82 -6.99
CA LEU A 225 -32.38 25.36 -8.23
C LEU A 225 -33.86 25.75 -8.15
N SER A 226 -34.64 25.17 -7.22
CA SER A 226 -36.06 25.51 -7.04
C SER A 226 -36.26 26.89 -6.41
N ARG A 227 -35.23 27.39 -5.70
CA ARG A 227 -35.22 28.70 -5.05
C ARG A 227 -34.29 29.69 -5.73
N PHE A 228 -33.46 29.22 -6.67
CA PHE A 228 -32.51 30.04 -7.38
C PHE A 228 -33.21 30.94 -8.39
N THR A 229 -32.91 32.24 -8.33
CA THR A 229 -33.35 33.21 -9.34
C THR A 229 -32.29 34.29 -9.55
N LEU A 230 -32.07 34.66 -10.81
CA LEU A 230 -31.26 35.82 -11.16
C LEU A 230 -32.02 37.14 -10.97
N ALA A 231 -33.34 37.09 -10.74
CA ALA A 231 -34.13 38.27 -10.41
C ALA A 231 -33.81 38.78 -9.00
N GLY A 232 -34.16 40.04 -8.71
CA GLY A 232 -33.94 40.64 -7.40
C GLY A 232 -32.50 41.07 -7.13
N GLY A 233 -32.13 41.18 -5.86
CA GLY A 233 -30.85 41.75 -5.39
C GLY A 233 -29.77 40.72 -5.04
N ASP A 234 -30.16 39.52 -4.61
CA ASP A 234 -29.25 38.53 -4.01
C ASP A 234 -28.12 38.10 -4.96
N TRP A 235 -28.43 37.97 -6.24
CA TRP A 235 -27.49 37.59 -7.30
C TRP A 235 -27.12 38.74 -8.25
N LEU A 236 -27.25 39.99 -7.81
CA LEU A 236 -27.02 41.17 -8.66
C LEU A 236 -25.64 41.18 -9.34
N LYS A 237 -24.59 40.76 -8.62
CA LYS A 237 -23.22 40.69 -9.18
C LYS A 237 -23.12 39.65 -10.30
N LEU A 238 -23.75 38.49 -10.13
CA LEU A 238 -23.79 37.44 -11.14
C LEU A 238 -24.57 37.89 -12.37
N ARG A 239 -25.77 38.45 -12.18
CA ARG A 239 -26.59 39.01 -13.27
C ARG A 239 -25.84 40.08 -14.07
N ARG A 240 -25.13 41.00 -13.41
CA ARG A 240 -24.31 42.01 -14.09
C ARG A 240 -23.17 41.40 -14.91
N SER A 241 -22.58 40.31 -14.44
CA SER A 241 -21.50 39.60 -15.14
C SER A 241 -22.02 38.91 -16.39
N ILE A 242 -23.18 38.24 -16.29
CA ILE A 242 -23.87 37.62 -17.44
C ILE A 242 -24.25 38.68 -18.48
N ASN A 243 -24.92 39.77 -18.07
CA ASN A 243 -25.30 40.86 -18.98
C ASN A 243 -24.08 41.55 -19.64
N ARG A 244 -22.90 41.48 -19.02
CA ARG A 244 -21.67 41.96 -19.65
C ARG A 244 -21.16 40.95 -20.67
N ALA A 245 -21.09 39.67 -20.32
CA ALA A 245 -20.71 38.60 -21.23
C ALA A 245 -21.55 38.60 -22.52
N GLU A 246 -22.88 38.75 -22.39
CA GLU A 246 -23.79 38.83 -23.53
C GLU A 246 -23.55 40.08 -24.40
N ARG A 247 -23.30 41.25 -23.77
CA ARG A 247 -22.94 42.48 -24.50
C ARG A 247 -21.61 42.36 -25.23
N ASP A 248 -20.68 41.59 -24.68
CA ASP A 248 -19.37 41.31 -25.27
C ASP A 248 -19.47 40.20 -26.34
N GLY A 249 -20.67 39.66 -26.62
CA GLY A 249 -20.93 38.69 -27.69
C GLY A 249 -20.78 37.22 -27.31
N LEU A 250 -20.64 36.90 -26.02
CA LEU A 250 -20.55 35.52 -25.56
C LEU A 250 -21.92 34.83 -25.61
N CYS A 251 -21.94 33.61 -26.13
CA CYS A 251 -23.11 32.73 -26.15
C CYS A 251 -22.84 31.45 -25.34
N PHE A 252 -23.91 30.76 -24.96
CA PHE A 252 -23.86 29.46 -24.29
C PHE A 252 -24.73 28.46 -25.05
N GLU A 253 -24.20 27.26 -25.24
CA GLU A 253 -24.90 26.14 -25.86
C GLU A 253 -24.67 24.86 -25.06
N TYR A 254 -25.72 24.05 -24.92
CA TYR A 254 -25.63 22.71 -24.34
C TYR A 254 -25.60 21.69 -25.48
N LEU A 255 -24.43 21.06 -25.70
CA LEU A 255 -24.26 20.04 -26.73
C LEU A 255 -24.61 18.65 -26.18
N PRO A 256 -25.48 17.88 -26.86
CA PRO A 256 -25.70 16.48 -26.51
C PRO A 256 -24.46 15.63 -26.83
N ALA A 257 -24.35 14.46 -26.21
CA ALA A 257 -23.14 13.63 -26.27
C ALA A 257 -22.75 13.19 -27.69
N ASP A 258 -23.71 13.01 -28.59
CA ASP A 258 -23.53 12.67 -30.00
C ASP A 258 -23.02 13.83 -30.86
N ALA A 259 -23.20 15.08 -30.43
CA ALA A 259 -22.66 16.27 -31.09
C ALA A 259 -21.21 16.59 -30.67
N VAL A 260 -20.75 16.09 -29.52
CA VAL A 260 -19.40 16.37 -28.96
C VAL A 260 -18.26 15.99 -29.91
N PRO A 261 -18.26 14.85 -30.63
CA PRO A 261 -17.18 14.48 -31.53
C PRO A 261 -16.86 15.55 -32.60
N ALA A 262 -17.85 16.34 -33.02
CA ALA A 262 -17.68 17.37 -34.05
C ALA A 262 -16.89 18.60 -33.55
N VAL A 263 -16.82 18.81 -32.24
CA VAL A 263 -16.14 19.97 -31.61
C VAL A 263 -14.92 19.57 -30.79
N LEU A 264 -14.49 18.30 -30.87
CA LEU A 264 -13.46 17.76 -29.98
C LEU A 264 -12.10 18.45 -30.15
N ASP A 265 -11.74 18.82 -31.39
CA ASP A 265 -10.50 19.54 -31.69
C ASP A 265 -10.49 20.95 -31.07
N GLU A 266 -11.65 21.64 -31.05
CA GLU A 266 -11.80 22.94 -30.41
C GLU A 266 -11.68 22.81 -28.88
N LEU A 267 -12.36 21.83 -28.29
CA LEU A 267 -12.24 21.52 -26.86
C LEU A 267 -10.80 21.19 -26.45
N GLN A 268 -10.08 20.44 -27.28
CA GLN A 268 -8.67 20.10 -27.06
C GLN A 268 -7.80 21.36 -27.09
N SER A 269 -7.99 22.24 -28.08
CA SER A 269 -7.23 23.50 -28.18
C SER A 269 -7.43 24.38 -26.94
N VAL A 270 -8.67 24.49 -26.44
CA VAL A 270 -8.97 25.23 -25.19
C VAL A 270 -8.28 24.57 -24.00
N SER A 271 -8.35 23.25 -23.88
CA SER A 271 -7.69 22.48 -22.81
C SER A 271 -6.17 22.68 -22.81
N ASP A 272 -5.52 22.55 -23.97
CA ASP A 272 -4.07 22.70 -24.10
C ASP A 272 -3.61 24.12 -23.77
N THR A 273 -4.36 25.12 -24.22
CA THR A 273 -4.09 26.52 -23.88
C THR A 273 -4.16 26.72 -22.37
N TRP A 274 -5.19 26.19 -21.71
CA TRP A 274 -5.35 26.31 -20.26
C TRP A 274 -4.22 25.62 -19.48
N LEU A 275 -3.85 24.39 -19.89
CA LEU A 275 -2.76 23.62 -19.28
C LEU A 275 -1.38 24.22 -19.52
N SER A 276 -1.18 25.01 -20.57
CA SER A 276 0.12 25.66 -20.81
C SER A 276 0.47 26.77 -19.80
N VAL A 277 -0.53 27.27 -19.07
CA VAL A 277 -0.41 28.38 -18.13
C VAL A 277 -0.32 27.91 -16.67
N HIS A 278 -0.65 26.64 -16.37
CA HIS A 278 -0.80 26.11 -15.01
C HIS A 278 0.04 24.85 -14.80
#